data_AF-A0A965F688-F1
#
_entry.id   AF-A0A965F688-F1
#
_cell.length_a   1.000
_cell.length_b   1.000
_cell.length_c   1.000
_cell.angle_alpha   90.00
_cell.angle_beta   90.00
_cell.angle_gamma   90.00
#
_symmetry.space_group_name_H-M   'P 1'
#
loop_
_entity.id
_entity.type
_entity.pdbx_description
1 polymer ?
#
loop_
_entity_poly.entity_id
_entity_poly.type
_entity_poly.pdbx_seq_one_letter_code
_entity_poly.pdbx_strand_id
1 'polypeptide(L)'
;MSELEIIWTKVDEAPALATYSLLPIVQSFVGVAGVKMTLKDISLTGRILANFPDKLKPEQKVNDELAELGKLALKPEANIIKLPNISASVPQLKAAIKELQGKGYDVPDYPDNPANDAEREIRARYGKVLGSAVNPVLREGNSDRRAAGAVKQYARNNPHKMGAWSKDSKSHVAYMPGGDFYGSEVATTMTAPTNARIELVAKDGSVTVLKAKTPLIAGEIIDCSVMNRKALRAFLAEQVDAAKREGVLFSVHLKATMMKISDPILFGHAVSVFFADVFQKHGATLTRLGVNPNNGVGDMLAKIETLPDAEKAAILADIDATYKARPALAMVNSDRGITNLHVSSDTIIDASMPAMIRESGKMWGPDGKLHDTLAVIPDRCYARLFQTVIEDCKGNGAFDPKTMGTVPNVGLMAQQAEEYGSHDKTFELPADGEVRVVAEDGTVLLSRPVEAGDIFRMCQVKDAP
;
A
#
# COMPACT_ATOMS: atom_id res chain seq x y z
N MET A 1 10.40 19.76 38.82
CA MET A 1 10.37 18.56 37.95
C MET A 1 9.74 19.00 36.66
N SER A 2 10.38 18.78 35.50
CA SER A 2 9.72 19.01 34.21
C SER A 2 8.41 18.22 34.19
N GLU A 3 7.30 18.86 33.82
CA GLU A 3 6.02 18.16 33.68
C GLU A 3 6.22 17.00 32.70
N LEU A 4 6.08 15.76 33.19
CA LEU A 4 6.17 14.58 32.33
C LEU A 4 4.95 14.60 31.41
N GLU A 5 5.18 14.64 30.11
CA GLU A 5 4.12 14.69 29.11
C GLU A 5 4.11 13.40 28.28
N ILE A 6 2.92 12.85 28.07
CA ILE A 6 2.67 11.75 27.15
C ILE A 6 1.73 12.26 26.07
N ILE A 7 2.13 12.07 24.82
CA ILE A 7 1.27 12.36 23.68
C ILE A 7 0.35 11.17 23.42
N TRP A 8 -0.94 11.44 23.31
CA TRP A 8 -1.94 10.49 22.82
C TRP A 8 -2.42 10.91 21.43
N THR A 9 -2.31 10.04 20.43
CA THR A 9 -2.74 10.41 19.09
C THR A 9 -4.26 10.29 18.93
N LYS A 10 -4.93 11.37 18.52
CA LYS A 10 -6.28 11.33 17.94
C LYS A 10 -6.17 10.89 16.49
N VAL A 11 -6.95 9.87 16.14
CA VAL A 11 -6.85 9.13 14.88
C VAL A 11 -8.25 8.98 14.26
N ASP A 12 -8.48 7.92 13.51
CA ASP A 12 -9.68 7.70 12.72
C ASP A 12 -10.51 6.51 13.25
N GLU A 13 -11.75 6.39 12.78
CA GLU A 13 -12.60 5.19 12.89
C GLU A 13 -12.72 4.62 14.32
N ALA A 14 -12.61 3.29 14.49
CA ALA A 14 -12.82 2.63 15.77
C ALA A 14 -11.82 3.06 16.87
N PRO A 15 -10.50 3.19 16.60
CA PRO A 15 -9.57 3.71 17.60
C PRO A 15 -9.87 5.14 18.05
N ALA A 16 -10.42 5.99 17.17
CA ALA A 16 -10.89 7.32 17.56
C ALA A 16 -12.06 7.22 18.54
N LEU A 17 -13.07 6.41 18.23
CA LEU A 17 -14.22 6.17 19.13
C LEU A 17 -13.79 5.63 20.49
N ALA A 18 -12.87 4.66 20.52
CA ALA A 18 -12.32 4.10 21.75
C ALA A 18 -11.59 5.16 22.60
N THR A 19 -10.89 6.11 21.94
CA THR A 19 -10.19 7.21 22.62
C THR A 19 -11.15 8.10 23.40
N TYR A 20 -12.35 8.38 22.88
CA TYR A 20 -13.35 9.18 23.61
C TYR A 20 -13.78 8.56 24.96
N SER A 21 -13.75 7.24 25.07
CA SER A 21 -14.05 6.52 26.32
C SER A 21 -12.82 6.36 27.22
N LEU A 22 -11.69 5.92 26.63
CA LEU A 22 -10.53 5.49 27.40
C LEU A 22 -9.64 6.64 27.86
N LEU A 23 -9.45 7.69 27.05
CA LEU A 23 -8.50 8.76 27.35
C LEU A 23 -8.84 9.52 28.65
N PRO A 24 -10.10 9.89 28.95
CA PRO A 24 -10.44 10.54 30.21
C PRO A 24 -10.09 9.70 31.45
N ILE A 25 -10.24 8.36 31.33
CA ILE A 25 -9.87 7.42 32.38
C ILE A 25 -8.35 7.43 32.56
N VAL A 26 -7.58 7.26 31.48
CA VAL A 26 -6.10 7.27 31.52
C VAL A 26 -5.59 8.58 32.11
N GLN A 27 -6.11 9.72 31.63
CA GLN A 27 -5.80 11.06 32.14
C GLN A 27 -5.98 11.18 33.66
N SER A 28 -7.11 10.69 34.17
CA SER A 28 -7.41 10.74 35.60
C SER A 28 -6.42 9.91 36.44
N PHE A 29 -6.04 8.73 35.96
CA PHE A 29 -5.10 7.85 36.66
C PHE A 29 -3.68 8.40 36.66
N VAL A 30 -3.16 8.82 35.50
CA VAL A 30 -1.76 9.27 35.38
C VAL A 30 -1.56 10.68 35.92
N GLY A 31 -2.62 11.50 35.96
CA GLY A 31 -2.58 12.83 36.56
C GLY A 31 -2.22 12.81 38.05
N VAL A 32 -2.58 11.74 38.78
CA VAL A 32 -2.18 11.53 40.19
C VAL A 32 -0.66 11.44 40.33
N ALA A 33 0.04 10.98 39.29
CA ALA A 33 1.51 10.91 39.24
C ALA A 33 2.15 12.18 38.66
N GLY A 34 1.38 13.25 38.39
CA GLY A 34 1.88 14.48 37.79
C GLY A 34 2.23 14.34 36.30
N VAL A 35 1.66 13.34 35.61
CA VAL A 35 1.86 13.13 34.17
C VAL A 35 0.72 13.80 33.41
N LYS A 36 1.06 14.66 32.46
CA LYS A 36 0.12 15.32 31.55
C LYS A 36 -0.09 14.47 30.30
N MET A 37 -1.36 14.24 29.93
CA MET A 37 -1.69 13.66 28.63
C MET A 37 -2.08 14.76 27.66
N THR A 38 -1.40 14.86 26.52
CA THR A 38 -1.72 15.82 25.47
C THR A 38 -2.20 15.09 24.23
N LEU A 39 -3.37 15.49 23.73
CA LEU A 39 -3.95 14.92 22.53
C LEU A 39 -3.37 15.60 21.28
N LYS A 40 -2.94 14.83 20.28
CA LYS A 40 -2.47 15.31 18.97
C LYS A 40 -3.22 14.63 17.84
N ASP A 41 -3.94 15.41 17.04
CA ASP A 41 -4.76 15.04 15.90
C ASP A 41 -3.92 14.77 14.64
N ILE A 42 -3.82 13.49 14.32
CA ILE A 42 -3.22 12.98 13.10
C ILE A 42 -4.25 12.22 12.24
N SER A 43 -5.55 12.45 12.49
CA SER A 43 -6.64 11.93 11.66
C SER A 43 -6.50 12.37 10.21
N LEU A 44 -7.14 11.65 9.30
CA LEU A 44 -7.17 12.02 7.87
C LEU A 44 -7.68 13.45 7.68
N THR A 45 -8.78 13.82 8.32
CA THR A 45 -9.38 15.15 8.18
C THR A 45 -8.49 16.23 8.81
N GLY A 46 -7.92 16.00 10.00
CA GLY A 46 -6.95 16.92 10.61
C GLY A 46 -5.76 17.20 9.71
N ARG A 47 -5.20 16.16 9.08
CA ARG A 47 -4.07 16.30 8.14
C ARG A 47 -4.46 17.00 6.84
N ILE A 48 -5.67 16.78 6.31
CA ILE A 48 -6.18 17.55 5.16
C ILE A 48 -6.21 19.04 5.53
N LEU A 49 -6.84 19.40 6.65
CA LEU A 49 -6.98 20.80 7.05
C LEU A 49 -5.63 21.48 7.30
N ALA A 50 -4.70 20.80 7.98
CA ALA A 50 -3.34 21.29 8.21
C ALA A 50 -2.56 21.57 6.91
N ASN A 51 -2.87 20.84 5.83
CA ASN A 51 -2.24 21.02 4.53
C ASN A 51 -2.95 22.04 3.63
N PHE A 52 -4.09 22.61 4.04
CA PHE A 52 -4.85 23.64 3.30
C PHE A 52 -5.18 24.92 4.09
N PRO A 53 -4.26 25.48 4.91
CA PRO A 53 -4.58 26.59 5.81
C PRO A 53 -4.93 27.90 5.09
N ASP A 54 -4.49 28.08 3.85
CA ASP A 54 -4.83 29.20 2.95
C ASP A 54 -6.26 29.13 2.43
N LYS A 55 -6.91 27.97 2.52
CA LYS A 55 -8.31 27.75 2.13
C LYS A 55 -9.27 27.77 3.30
N LEU A 56 -8.78 28.06 4.50
CA LEU A 56 -9.56 28.01 5.74
C LEU A 56 -9.74 29.40 6.34
N LYS A 57 -10.92 29.62 6.91
CA LYS A 57 -11.16 30.79 7.78
C LYS A 57 -10.25 30.70 9.01
N PRO A 58 -9.88 31.83 9.64
CA PRO A 58 -8.99 31.84 10.81
C PRO A 58 -9.39 30.85 11.91
N GLU A 59 -10.68 30.73 12.21
CA GLU A 59 -11.27 29.83 13.21
C GLU A 59 -11.30 28.35 12.81
N GLN A 60 -11.15 28.05 11.51
CA GLN A 60 -11.11 26.68 10.97
C GLN A 60 -9.68 26.12 10.89
N LYS A 61 -8.66 26.97 11.05
CA LYS A 61 -7.26 26.55 10.94
C LYS A 61 -6.88 25.65 12.11
N VAL A 62 -6.14 24.60 11.77
CA VAL A 62 -5.56 23.66 12.73
C VAL A 62 -4.04 23.66 12.58
N ASN A 63 -3.34 23.29 13.65
CA ASN A 63 -1.89 23.11 13.60
C ASN A 63 -1.52 21.87 12.77
N ASP A 64 -0.34 21.88 12.17
CA ASP A 64 0.24 20.67 11.57
C ASP A 64 0.86 19.80 12.66
N GLU A 65 0.00 19.06 13.36
CA GLU A 65 0.39 18.24 14.50
C GLU A 65 1.23 17.03 14.10
N LEU A 66 1.15 16.57 12.84
CA LEU A 66 2.04 15.53 12.33
C LEU A 66 3.47 16.06 12.18
N ALA A 67 3.65 17.27 11.64
CA ALA A 67 4.96 17.90 11.56
C ALA A 67 5.54 18.22 12.96
N GLU A 68 4.71 18.65 13.91
CA GLU A 68 5.13 18.82 15.30
C GLU A 68 5.58 17.50 15.94
N LEU A 69 4.84 16.41 15.72
CA LEU A 69 5.21 15.10 16.25
C LEU A 69 6.47 14.52 15.60
N GLY A 70 6.71 14.78 14.31
CA GLY A 70 7.96 14.41 13.67
C GLY A 70 9.17 15.10 14.31
N LYS A 71 9.04 16.40 14.65
CA LYS A 71 10.08 17.12 15.40
C LYS A 71 10.25 16.56 16.81
N LEU A 72 9.15 16.18 17.47
CA LEU A 72 9.20 15.60 18.81
C LEU A 72 9.90 14.24 18.79
N ALA A 73 9.62 13.37 17.83
CA ALA A 73 10.18 12.02 17.72
C ALA A 73 11.72 11.99 17.64
N LEU A 74 12.34 13.10 17.24
CA LEU A 74 13.79 13.28 17.20
C LEU A 74 14.40 13.74 18.54
N LYS A 75 13.59 13.93 19.58
CA LYS A 75 14.03 14.44 20.88
C LYS A 75 14.00 13.35 21.95
N PRO A 76 14.94 13.38 22.91
CA PRO A 76 15.00 12.37 23.97
C PRO A 76 13.79 12.40 24.91
N GLU A 77 13.09 13.53 25.03
CA GLU A 77 11.87 13.65 25.83
C GLU A 77 10.61 13.05 25.17
N ALA A 78 10.69 12.54 23.94
CA ALA A 78 9.53 12.02 23.22
C ALA A 78 8.88 10.81 23.93
N ASN A 79 7.61 10.95 24.28
CA ASN A 79 6.78 9.85 24.77
C ASN A 79 5.42 9.87 24.05
N ILE A 80 5.25 8.97 23.07
CA ILE A 80 4.12 9.01 22.14
C ILE A 80 3.39 7.67 22.16
N ILE A 81 2.12 7.69 22.57
CA ILE A 81 1.17 6.58 22.39
C ILE A 81 0.48 6.75 21.04
N LYS A 82 0.96 5.98 20.05
CA LYS A 82 0.45 5.98 18.68
C LYS A 82 -0.63 4.90 18.47
N LEU A 83 -1.86 5.33 18.22
CA LEU A 83 -2.99 4.46 17.87
C LEU A 83 -3.03 4.21 16.35
N PRO A 84 -3.67 3.13 15.85
CA PRO A 84 -3.86 2.92 14.42
C PRO A 84 -4.61 4.09 13.75
N ASN A 85 -4.19 4.47 12.54
CA ASN A 85 -4.80 5.56 11.75
C ASN A 85 -4.95 5.13 10.29
N ILE A 86 -5.79 5.84 9.53
CA ILE A 86 -6.00 5.58 8.11
C ILE A 86 -4.74 5.93 7.30
N SER A 87 -4.28 4.98 6.47
CA SER A 87 -3.41 5.23 5.32
C SER A 87 -4.28 5.37 4.07
N ALA A 88 -4.66 6.60 3.74
CA ALA A 88 -5.82 6.85 2.88
C ALA A 88 -5.58 6.43 1.43
N SER A 89 -6.52 5.64 0.89
CA SER A 89 -6.67 5.48 -0.56
C SER A 89 -7.31 6.73 -1.19
N VAL A 90 -7.24 6.86 -2.52
CA VAL A 90 -7.88 7.98 -3.23
C VAL A 90 -9.40 8.05 -2.97
N PRO A 91 -10.18 6.94 -2.98
CA PRO A 91 -11.59 6.98 -2.61
C PRO A 91 -11.84 7.50 -1.18
N GLN A 92 -11.05 7.04 -0.20
CA GLN A 92 -11.19 7.51 1.19
C GLN A 92 -10.86 9.00 1.32
N LEU A 93 -9.83 9.48 0.62
CA LEU A 93 -9.50 10.89 0.57
C LEU A 93 -10.67 11.72 0.01
N LYS A 94 -11.22 11.32 -1.13
CA LYS A 94 -12.36 12.04 -1.75
C LYS A 94 -13.59 12.07 -0.83
N ALA A 95 -13.88 10.97 -0.14
CA ALA A 95 -14.97 10.92 0.84
C ALA A 95 -14.73 11.91 1.99
N ALA A 96 -13.51 11.97 2.53
CA ALA A 96 -13.15 12.91 3.59
C ALA A 96 -13.20 14.38 3.12
N ILE A 97 -12.75 14.68 1.90
CA ILE A 97 -12.86 16.01 1.28
C ILE A 97 -14.33 16.42 1.19
N LYS A 98 -15.19 15.54 0.65
CA LYS A 98 -16.63 15.81 0.52
C LYS A 98 -17.30 16.04 1.87
N GLU A 99 -16.94 15.26 2.89
CA GLU A 99 -17.46 15.46 4.25
C GLU A 99 -17.03 16.81 4.83
N LEU A 100 -15.76 17.21 4.65
CA LEU A 100 -15.24 18.51 5.08
C LEU A 100 -15.94 19.67 4.35
N GLN A 101 -16.09 19.59 3.03
CA GLN A 101 -16.83 20.57 2.24
C GLN A 101 -18.28 20.71 2.71
N GLY A 102 -18.96 19.58 2.98
CA GLY A 102 -20.31 19.57 3.55
C GLY A 102 -20.41 20.22 4.94
N LYS A 103 -19.28 20.32 5.67
CA LYS A 103 -19.15 21.02 6.96
C LYS A 103 -18.66 22.47 6.83
N GLY A 104 -18.54 23.00 5.60
CA GLY A 104 -18.21 24.39 5.33
C GLY A 104 -16.70 24.70 5.29
N TYR A 105 -15.84 23.70 5.13
CA TYR A 105 -14.40 23.89 4.87
C TYR A 105 -14.17 23.98 3.36
N ASP A 106 -13.57 25.07 2.87
CA ASP A 106 -13.37 25.34 1.44
C ASP A 106 -12.12 24.62 0.87
N VAL A 107 -11.91 23.37 1.26
CA VAL A 107 -10.80 22.54 0.75
C VAL A 107 -11.09 22.10 -0.70
N PRO A 108 -10.10 22.16 -1.61
CA PRO A 108 -10.32 21.88 -3.02
C PRO A 108 -10.61 20.39 -3.29
N ASP A 109 -11.27 20.09 -4.41
CA ASP A 109 -11.44 18.71 -4.85
C ASP A 109 -10.09 18.07 -5.21
N TYR A 110 -10.00 16.74 -5.10
CA TYR A 110 -8.82 16.00 -5.54
C TYR A 110 -8.83 15.84 -7.08
N PRO A 111 -7.85 16.39 -7.81
CA PRO A 111 -7.80 16.31 -9.26
C PRO A 111 -7.22 14.96 -9.72
N ASP A 112 -8.09 14.09 -10.24
CA ASP A 112 -7.68 12.77 -10.76
C ASP A 112 -6.71 12.85 -11.93
N ASN A 113 -6.90 13.84 -12.81
CA ASN A 113 -6.10 14.07 -14.00
C ASN A 113 -5.78 15.57 -14.08
N PRO A 114 -4.74 16.04 -13.37
CA PRO A 114 -4.46 17.48 -13.27
C PRO A 114 -4.04 18.05 -14.63
N ALA A 115 -4.82 18.99 -15.16
CA ALA A 115 -4.62 19.60 -16.47
C ALA A 115 -3.69 20.83 -16.43
N ASN A 116 -3.60 21.49 -15.28
CA ASN A 116 -2.87 22.76 -15.11
C ASN A 116 -2.00 22.76 -13.84
N ASP A 117 -1.17 23.80 -13.67
CA ASP A 117 -0.23 23.90 -12.55
C ASP A 117 -0.92 24.01 -11.19
N ALA A 118 -2.09 24.66 -11.12
CA ALA A 118 -2.86 24.77 -9.87
C ALA A 118 -3.37 23.39 -9.44
N GLU A 119 -3.90 22.59 -10.36
CA GLU A 119 -4.33 21.22 -10.06
C GLU A 119 -3.14 20.30 -9.73
N ARG A 120 -1.98 20.51 -10.38
CA ARG A 120 -0.74 19.79 -10.02
C ARG A 120 -0.28 20.12 -8.60
N GLU A 121 -0.36 21.39 -8.19
CA GLU A 121 -0.04 21.83 -6.83
C GLU A 121 -0.99 21.25 -5.79
N ILE A 122 -2.30 21.28 -6.06
CA ILE A 122 -3.33 20.68 -5.19
C ILE A 122 -3.09 19.17 -5.05
N ARG A 123 -2.83 18.47 -6.15
CA ARG A 123 -2.51 17.03 -6.14
C ARG A 123 -1.26 16.75 -5.33
N ALA A 124 -0.21 17.56 -5.47
CA ALA A 124 1.03 17.40 -4.73
C ALA A 124 0.81 17.57 -3.21
N ARG A 125 -0.04 18.50 -2.79
CA ARG A 125 -0.41 18.69 -1.38
C ARG A 125 -1.20 17.51 -0.84
N TYR A 126 -2.20 17.03 -1.55
CA TYR A 126 -2.89 15.80 -1.18
C TYR A 126 -1.98 14.56 -1.18
N GLY A 127 -0.93 14.55 -2.02
CA GLY A 127 0.10 13.52 -2.02
C GLY A 127 0.88 13.38 -0.71
N LYS A 128 0.89 14.43 0.13
CA LYS A 128 1.45 14.41 1.50
C LYS A 128 0.50 13.78 2.53
N VAL A 129 -0.79 13.67 2.20
CA VAL A 129 -1.84 13.12 3.06
C VAL A 129 -2.20 11.69 2.68
N LEU A 130 -2.06 11.35 1.40
CA LEU A 130 -2.33 10.02 0.83
C LEU A 130 -1.37 8.94 1.32
N GLY A 131 -1.91 7.72 1.42
CA GLY A 131 -1.17 6.53 1.81
C GLY A 131 -0.63 6.60 3.24
N SER A 132 0.45 5.87 3.51
CA SER A 132 1.09 5.82 4.83
C SER A 132 1.90 7.09 5.13
N ALA A 133 1.23 8.23 5.31
CA ALA A 133 1.87 9.53 5.57
C ALA A 133 2.41 9.70 7.01
N VAL A 134 1.82 9.00 7.99
CA VAL A 134 2.12 9.20 9.41
C VAL A 134 3.30 8.36 9.88
N ASN A 135 3.30 7.06 9.57
CA ASN A 135 4.33 6.14 10.09
C ASN A 135 5.76 6.54 9.70
N PRO A 136 6.05 6.97 8.45
CA PRO A 136 7.40 7.39 8.05
C PRO A 136 7.91 8.65 8.74
N VAL A 137 7.04 9.41 9.42
CA VAL A 137 7.40 10.61 10.20
C VAL A 137 7.65 10.29 11.66
N LEU A 138 6.97 9.27 12.21
CA LEU A 138 7.05 8.94 13.65
C LEU A 138 8.06 7.82 13.95
N ARG A 139 8.45 7.02 12.96
CA ARG A 139 9.35 5.87 13.13
C ARG A 139 10.81 6.29 13.00
N GLU A 140 11.29 7.02 14.00
CA GLU A 140 12.69 7.43 14.15
C GLU A 140 13.53 6.40 14.95
N GLY A 141 13.05 5.16 15.02
CA GLY A 141 13.69 4.03 15.67
C GLY A 141 13.22 2.70 15.08
N ASN A 142 13.95 1.63 15.34
CA ASN A 142 13.61 0.28 14.87
C ASN A 142 12.47 -0.34 15.68
N SER A 143 11.88 -1.42 15.16
CA SER A 143 10.70 -2.05 15.76
C SER A 143 11.08 -3.21 16.68
N ASP A 144 10.73 -3.15 17.97
CA ASP A 144 10.52 -4.35 18.80
C ASP A 144 9.02 -4.69 18.78
N ARG A 145 8.66 -5.80 18.12
CA ARG A 145 7.28 -6.31 18.10
C ARG A 145 7.21 -7.74 18.61
N ARG A 146 6.40 -7.93 19.65
CA ARG A 146 6.18 -9.23 20.28
C ARG A 146 4.84 -9.30 20.99
N ALA A 147 4.27 -10.51 21.06
CA ALA A 147 3.13 -10.77 21.92
C ALA A 147 3.59 -10.78 23.39
N ALA A 148 2.88 -10.07 24.27
CA ALA A 148 3.15 -10.11 25.71
C ALA A 148 2.89 -11.53 26.27
N GLY A 149 3.64 -11.93 27.30
CA GLY A 149 3.53 -13.27 27.89
C GLY A 149 2.11 -13.60 28.38
N ALA A 150 1.43 -12.63 29.00
CA ALA A 150 0.03 -12.78 29.44
C ALA A 150 -0.93 -13.02 28.26
N VAL A 151 -0.74 -12.32 27.14
CA VAL A 151 -1.55 -12.50 25.92
C VAL A 151 -1.29 -13.88 25.30
N LYS A 152 -0.03 -14.33 25.24
CA LYS A 152 0.30 -15.67 24.76
C LYS A 152 -0.31 -16.76 25.65
N GLN A 153 -0.24 -16.61 26.97
CA GLN A 153 -0.85 -17.56 27.90
C GLN A 153 -2.38 -17.58 27.78
N TYR A 154 -3.00 -16.41 27.61
CA TYR A 154 -4.44 -16.33 27.35
C TYR A 154 -4.82 -17.08 26.06
N ALA A 155 -4.07 -16.92 24.98
CA ALA A 155 -4.30 -17.64 23.72
C ALA A 155 -4.13 -19.16 23.85
N ARG A 156 -3.23 -19.63 24.72
CA ARG A 156 -3.10 -21.07 25.01
C ARG A 156 -4.29 -21.62 25.79
N ASN A 157 -4.79 -20.86 26.75
CA ASN A 157 -5.94 -21.23 27.56
C ASN A 157 -7.26 -21.10 26.78
N ASN A 158 -7.30 -20.21 25.80
CA ASN A 158 -8.48 -19.89 24.97
C ASN A 158 -8.08 -19.93 23.49
N PRO A 159 -7.79 -21.12 22.92
CA PRO A 159 -7.33 -21.24 21.55
C PRO A 159 -8.39 -20.71 20.59
N HIS A 160 -7.99 -19.76 19.76
CA HIS A 160 -8.84 -19.26 18.68
C HIS A 160 -8.95 -20.31 17.57
N LYS A 161 -10.04 -20.22 16.79
CA LYS A 161 -10.26 -21.13 15.66
C LYS A 161 -9.12 -21.05 14.65
N MET A 162 -8.66 -22.21 14.21
CA MET A 162 -7.74 -22.42 13.10
C MET A 162 -8.41 -23.40 12.14
N GLY A 163 -8.55 -23.02 10.86
CA GLY A 163 -9.14 -23.87 9.84
C GLY A 163 -8.26 -25.09 9.56
N ALA A 164 -8.86 -26.28 9.46
CA ALA A 164 -8.13 -27.50 9.16
C ALA A 164 -7.50 -27.45 7.77
N TRP A 165 -6.26 -27.90 7.65
CA TRP A 165 -5.55 -27.97 6.37
C TRP A 165 -5.61 -29.38 5.78
N SER A 166 -5.84 -29.46 4.48
CA SER A 166 -5.80 -30.70 3.70
C SER A 166 -4.48 -30.78 2.92
N LYS A 167 -3.88 -31.97 2.87
CA LYS A 167 -2.74 -32.27 1.99
C LYS A 167 -3.08 -32.09 0.51
N ASP A 168 -4.36 -32.26 0.16
CA ASP A 168 -4.88 -32.13 -1.20
C ASP A 168 -5.32 -30.69 -1.53
N SER A 169 -5.09 -29.72 -0.64
CA SER A 169 -5.42 -28.32 -0.92
C SER A 169 -4.67 -27.85 -2.17
N LYS A 170 -5.39 -27.21 -3.08
CA LYS A 170 -4.84 -26.61 -4.30
C LYS A 170 -4.29 -25.21 -4.07
N SER A 171 -4.51 -24.62 -2.90
CA SER A 171 -4.09 -23.25 -2.62
C SER A 171 -2.58 -23.09 -2.68
N HIS A 172 -2.10 -22.06 -3.35
CA HIS A 172 -0.68 -21.77 -3.48
C HIS A 172 -0.47 -20.29 -3.83
N VAL A 173 0.74 -19.80 -3.62
CA VAL A 173 1.17 -18.48 -4.06
C VAL A 173 1.70 -18.60 -5.49
N ALA A 174 1.27 -17.69 -6.35
CA ALA A 174 1.88 -17.48 -7.66
C ALA A 174 2.71 -16.19 -7.64
N TYR A 175 3.96 -16.28 -8.09
CA TYR A 175 4.90 -15.17 -8.21
C TYR A 175 5.70 -15.30 -9.51
N MET A 176 6.25 -14.19 -10.01
CA MET A 176 6.96 -14.16 -11.29
C MET A 176 8.24 -15.00 -11.24
N PRO A 177 8.59 -15.74 -12.30
CA PRO A 177 9.86 -16.48 -12.38
C PRO A 177 11.07 -15.58 -12.74
N GLY A 178 10.82 -14.36 -13.21
CA GLY A 178 11.82 -13.40 -13.67
C GLY A 178 11.17 -12.09 -14.15
N GLY A 179 11.96 -11.02 -14.28
CA GLY A 179 11.48 -9.70 -14.72
C GLY A 179 10.75 -8.91 -13.62
N ASP A 180 10.87 -9.32 -12.37
CA ASP A 180 10.36 -8.63 -11.18
C ASP A 180 11.45 -7.77 -10.50
N PHE A 181 11.11 -7.10 -9.40
CA PHE A 181 12.09 -6.28 -8.68
C PHE A 181 13.21 -7.16 -8.13
N TYR A 182 12.87 -8.29 -7.54
CA TYR A 182 13.85 -9.26 -7.02
C TYR A 182 14.88 -9.69 -8.08
N GLY A 183 14.42 -10.05 -9.28
CA GLY A 183 15.29 -10.55 -10.35
C GLY A 183 16.17 -9.49 -10.99
N SER A 184 15.91 -8.22 -10.73
CA SER A 184 16.59 -7.09 -11.34
C SER A 184 17.29 -6.19 -10.31
N GLU A 185 17.42 -6.58 -9.06
CA GLU A 185 18.03 -5.70 -8.05
C GLU A 185 19.54 -5.58 -8.20
N VAL A 186 20.07 -4.36 -8.04
CA VAL A 186 21.49 -4.08 -7.76
C VAL A 186 21.57 -3.11 -6.61
N ALA A 187 22.63 -3.25 -5.82
CA ALA A 187 22.89 -2.38 -4.69
C ALA A 187 24.36 -1.98 -4.62
N THR A 188 24.63 -0.88 -3.93
CA THR A 188 25.98 -0.44 -3.56
C THR A 188 25.96 0.25 -2.20
N THR A 189 27.13 0.33 -1.56
CA THR A 189 27.32 1.06 -0.31
C THR A 189 28.15 2.31 -0.58
N MET A 190 27.66 3.44 -0.10
CA MET A 190 28.28 4.73 -0.32
C MET A 190 29.55 4.90 0.52
N THR A 191 30.67 5.25 -0.11
CA THR A 191 31.95 5.47 0.57
C THR A 191 32.10 6.89 1.11
N ALA A 192 31.41 7.85 0.51
CA ALA A 192 31.43 9.26 0.90
C ALA A 192 30.04 9.91 0.68
N PRO A 193 29.71 10.99 1.41
CA PRO A 193 28.47 11.72 1.17
C PRO A 193 28.46 12.38 -0.21
N THR A 194 27.30 12.37 -0.88
CA THR A 194 27.09 13.03 -2.17
C THR A 194 25.61 13.31 -2.37
N ASN A 195 25.22 13.95 -3.48
CA ASN A 195 23.85 13.88 -3.96
C ASN A 195 23.81 13.04 -5.24
N ALA A 196 22.75 12.26 -5.38
CA ALA A 196 22.46 11.52 -6.60
C ALA A 196 21.31 12.16 -7.38
N ARG A 197 21.41 12.15 -8.71
CA ARG A 197 20.32 12.40 -9.65
C ARG A 197 19.85 11.08 -10.23
N ILE A 198 18.55 10.92 -10.41
CA ILE A 198 17.96 9.80 -11.15
C ILE A 198 17.53 10.31 -12.52
N GLU A 199 18.04 9.70 -13.58
CA GLU A 199 17.76 10.09 -14.97
C GLU A 199 17.47 8.88 -15.86
N LEU A 200 16.59 9.06 -16.85
CA LEU A 200 16.36 8.13 -17.94
C LEU A 200 17.12 8.61 -19.17
N VAL A 201 18.03 7.77 -19.66
CA VAL A 201 18.69 7.96 -20.96
C VAL A 201 17.96 7.10 -21.98
N ALA A 202 17.19 7.73 -22.86
CA ALA A 202 16.41 7.03 -23.87
C ALA A 202 17.31 6.49 -25.00
N LYS A 203 16.78 5.56 -25.81
CA LYS A 203 17.50 4.95 -26.94
C LYS A 203 17.97 5.97 -28.00
N ASP A 204 17.33 7.13 -28.09
CA ASP A 204 17.72 8.23 -28.98
C ASP A 204 18.80 9.15 -28.40
N GLY A 205 19.26 8.87 -27.17
CA GLY A 205 20.24 9.66 -26.43
C GLY A 205 19.66 10.84 -25.65
N SER A 206 18.35 11.10 -25.72
CA SER A 206 17.71 12.13 -24.90
C SER A 206 17.74 11.75 -23.41
N VAL A 207 17.91 12.75 -22.55
CA VAL A 207 18.00 12.56 -21.10
C VAL A 207 16.81 13.23 -20.42
N THR A 208 16.03 12.44 -19.68
CA THR A 208 14.93 12.93 -18.85
C THR A 208 15.31 12.79 -17.38
N VAL A 209 15.35 13.90 -16.64
CA VAL A 209 15.59 13.87 -15.20
C VAL A 209 14.32 13.43 -14.47
N LEU A 210 14.35 12.25 -13.86
CA LEU A 210 13.24 11.71 -13.06
C LEU A 210 13.23 12.30 -11.66
N LYS A 211 14.42 12.46 -11.06
CA LYS A 211 14.61 13.13 -9.77
C LYS A 211 15.94 13.87 -9.75
N ALA A 212 15.89 15.19 -9.60
CA ALA A 212 17.08 16.03 -9.70
C ALA A 212 18.09 15.83 -8.56
N LYS A 213 17.63 15.52 -7.35
CA LYS A 213 18.47 15.46 -6.16
C LYS A 213 17.95 14.45 -5.12
N THR A 214 18.84 13.57 -4.69
CA THR A 214 18.68 12.62 -3.59
C THR A 214 19.94 12.66 -2.71
N PRO A 215 19.87 13.25 -1.51
CA PRO A 215 21.02 13.26 -0.60
C PRO A 215 21.38 11.84 -0.15
N LEU A 216 22.67 11.51 -0.18
CA LEU A 216 23.25 10.25 0.25
C LEU A 216 24.35 10.51 1.29
N ILE A 217 24.45 9.66 2.31
CA ILE A 217 25.50 9.73 3.34
C ILE A 217 26.54 8.61 3.19
N ALA A 218 27.71 8.76 3.82
CA ALA A 218 28.68 7.66 3.90
C ALA A 218 28.09 6.47 4.69
N GLY A 219 28.38 5.25 4.25
CA GLY A 219 27.85 4.01 4.82
C GLY A 219 26.41 3.67 4.41
N GLU A 220 25.69 4.59 3.75
CA GLU A 220 24.35 4.31 3.25
C GLU A 220 24.36 3.24 2.16
N ILE A 221 23.43 2.29 2.23
CA ILE A 221 23.16 1.34 1.15
C ILE A 221 22.04 1.91 0.28
N ILE A 222 22.28 1.92 -1.03
CA ILE A 222 21.27 2.22 -2.03
C ILE A 222 21.11 1.02 -2.96
N ASP A 223 19.89 0.80 -3.39
CA ASP A 223 19.53 -0.25 -4.35
C ASP A 223 18.58 0.30 -5.41
N CYS A 224 18.61 -0.31 -6.59
CA CYS A 224 17.59 -0.08 -7.60
C CYS A 224 17.17 -1.36 -8.31
N SER A 225 15.90 -1.39 -8.70
CA SER A 225 15.25 -2.55 -9.31
C SER A 225 14.14 -2.11 -10.27
N VAL A 226 13.74 -3.00 -11.16
CA VAL A 226 12.74 -2.76 -12.21
C VAL A 226 11.74 -3.91 -12.28
N MET A 227 10.45 -3.59 -12.21
CA MET A 227 9.37 -4.50 -12.59
C MET A 227 9.11 -4.33 -14.09
N ASN A 228 9.41 -5.37 -14.87
CA ASN A 228 9.17 -5.36 -16.30
C ASN A 228 7.67 -5.57 -16.60
N ARG A 229 7.06 -4.60 -17.27
CA ARG A 229 5.63 -4.57 -17.56
C ARG A 229 5.20 -5.73 -18.45
N LYS A 230 5.99 -6.08 -19.47
CA LYS A 230 5.63 -7.18 -20.38
C LYS A 230 5.64 -8.51 -19.64
N ALA A 231 6.69 -8.77 -18.86
CA ALA A 231 6.81 -9.97 -18.03
C ALA A 231 5.66 -10.07 -17.01
N LEU A 232 5.36 -8.97 -16.30
CA LEU A 232 4.25 -8.91 -15.36
C LEU A 232 2.90 -9.24 -16.02
N ARG A 233 2.61 -8.63 -17.18
CA ARG A 233 1.34 -8.86 -17.89
C ARG A 233 1.23 -10.28 -18.44
N ALA A 234 2.32 -10.84 -18.96
CA ALA A 234 2.37 -12.22 -19.42
C ALA A 234 2.14 -13.20 -18.26
N PHE A 235 2.83 -12.99 -17.14
CA PHE A 235 2.64 -13.75 -15.90
C PHE A 235 1.19 -13.69 -15.42
N LEU A 236 0.60 -12.49 -15.31
CA LEU A 236 -0.78 -12.32 -14.87
C LEU A 236 -1.77 -13.06 -15.78
N ALA A 237 -1.57 -13.01 -17.10
CA ALA A 237 -2.42 -13.71 -18.06
C ALA A 237 -2.33 -15.23 -17.86
N GLU A 238 -1.11 -15.76 -17.72
CA GLU A 238 -0.87 -17.18 -17.44
C GLU A 238 -1.53 -17.61 -16.12
N GLN A 239 -1.44 -16.80 -15.06
CA GLN A 239 -2.02 -17.13 -13.76
C GLN A 239 -3.55 -17.09 -13.75
N VAL A 240 -4.16 -16.20 -14.55
CA VAL A 240 -5.62 -16.21 -14.76
C VAL A 240 -6.04 -17.54 -15.42
N ASP A 241 -5.31 -18.01 -16.43
CA ASP A 241 -5.60 -19.27 -17.09
C ASP A 241 -5.31 -20.48 -16.19
N ALA A 242 -4.25 -20.43 -15.38
CA ALA A 242 -3.92 -21.45 -14.39
C ALA A 242 -5.02 -21.61 -13.34
N ALA A 243 -5.46 -20.50 -12.71
CA ALA A 243 -6.54 -20.54 -11.73
C ALA A 243 -7.83 -21.17 -12.29
N LYS A 244 -8.16 -20.87 -13.55
CA LYS A 244 -9.32 -21.44 -14.24
C LYS A 244 -9.17 -22.95 -14.46
N ARG A 245 -8.01 -23.37 -14.97
CA ARG A 245 -7.69 -24.78 -15.24
C ARG A 245 -7.67 -25.63 -13.96
N GLU A 246 -7.20 -25.06 -12.86
CA GLU A 246 -7.14 -25.73 -11.57
C GLU A 246 -8.49 -25.73 -10.82
N GLY A 247 -9.40 -24.84 -11.21
CA GLY A 247 -10.70 -24.66 -10.57
C GLY A 247 -10.58 -24.04 -9.18
N VAL A 248 -9.68 -23.07 -9.01
CA VAL A 248 -9.46 -22.32 -7.78
C VAL A 248 -9.81 -20.84 -7.97
N LEU A 249 -10.02 -20.12 -6.87
CA LEU A 249 -10.19 -18.67 -6.94
C LEU A 249 -8.90 -18.00 -7.43
N PHE A 250 -9.02 -16.91 -8.18
CA PHE A 250 -7.92 -16.00 -8.47
C PHE A 250 -7.97 -14.84 -7.48
N SER A 251 -6.86 -14.60 -6.77
CA SER A 251 -6.73 -13.50 -5.81
C SER A 251 -5.40 -12.76 -5.98
N VAL A 252 -5.42 -11.44 -5.80
CA VAL A 252 -4.27 -10.54 -5.90
C VAL A 252 -4.01 -9.93 -4.52
N HIS A 253 -2.77 -10.03 -4.07
CA HIS A 253 -2.35 -9.59 -2.74
C HIS A 253 -1.20 -8.59 -2.86
N LEU A 254 -1.51 -7.31 -2.66
CA LEU A 254 -0.57 -6.19 -2.78
C LEU A 254 -0.68 -5.26 -1.56
N LYS A 255 0.09 -4.19 -1.52
CA LYS A 255 0.08 -3.19 -0.44
C LYS A 255 -0.16 -1.77 -0.96
N ALA A 256 -1.17 -1.60 -1.82
CA ALA A 256 -1.45 -0.38 -2.58
C ALA A 256 -1.57 0.93 -1.77
N THR A 257 -2.00 0.87 -0.51
CA THR A 257 -2.08 2.04 0.37
C THR A 257 -0.73 2.49 0.91
N MET A 258 0.20 1.56 1.14
CA MET A 258 1.55 1.87 1.60
C MET A 258 2.44 2.17 0.39
N MET A 259 2.51 1.24 -0.56
CA MET A 259 3.27 1.35 -1.80
C MET A 259 2.52 2.19 -2.84
N LYS A 260 2.30 3.46 -2.53
CA LYS A 260 1.34 4.36 -3.20
C LYS A 260 1.60 4.64 -4.69
N ILE A 261 2.76 4.24 -5.22
CA ILE A 261 3.09 4.39 -6.65
C ILE A 261 3.10 3.02 -7.33
N SER A 262 3.98 2.11 -6.93
CA SER A 262 4.16 0.80 -7.59
C SER A 262 2.88 -0.03 -7.57
N ASP A 263 2.33 -0.29 -6.39
CA ASP A 263 1.32 -1.33 -6.21
C ASP A 263 -0.03 -0.99 -6.88
N PRO A 264 -0.50 0.28 -6.90
CA PRO A 264 -1.63 0.65 -7.75
C PRO A 264 -1.40 0.35 -9.24
N ILE A 265 -0.18 0.52 -9.76
CA ILE A 265 0.14 0.20 -11.17
C ILE A 265 0.12 -1.32 -11.39
N LEU A 266 0.73 -2.09 -10.47
CA LEU A 266 0.69 -3.56 -10.50
C LEU A 266 -0.77 -4.07 -10.47
N PHE A 267 -1.58 -3.50 -9.58
CA PHE A 267 -3.00 -3.81 -9.48
C PHE A 267 -3.76 -3.45 -10.76
N GLY A 268 -3.50 -2.27 -11.33
CA GLY A 268 -4.09 -1.85 -12.60
C GLY A 268 -3.75 -2.77 -13.76
N HIS A 269 -2.54 -3.34 -13.78
CA HIS A 269 -2.20 -4.40 -14.73
C HIS A 269 -2.99 -5.69 -14.49
N ALA A 270 -3.20 -6.11 -13.25
CA ALA A 270 -4.07 -7.26 -12.95
C ALA A 270 -5.52 -7.03 -13.42
N VAL A 271 -6.09 -5.86 -13.16
CA VAL A 271 -7.42 -5.45 -13.64
C VAL A 271 -7.46 -5.44 -15.17
N SER A 272 -6.51 -4.77 -15.81
CA SER A 272 -6.48 -4.63 -17.28
C SER A 272 -6.27 -5.97 -17.98
N VAL A 273 -5.51 -6.89 -17.39
CA VAL A 273 -5.31 -8.25 -17.92
C VAL A 273 -6.57 -9.08 -17.72
N PHE A 274 -7.19 -9.03 -16.53
CA PHE A 274 -8.43 -9.76 -16.24
C PHE A 274 -9.61 -9.31 -17.11
N PHE A 275 -9.72 -8.02 -17.42
CA PHE A 275 -10.79 -7.46 -18.26
C PHE A 275 -10.32 -7.07 -19.66
N ALA A 276 -9.30 -7.76 -20.19
CA ALA A 276 -8.65 -7.38 -21.46
C ALA A 276 -9.65 -7.17 -22.61
N ASP A 277 -10.66 -8.04 -22.74
CA ASP A 277 -11.66 -7.95 -23.81
C ASP A 277 -12.55 -6.71 -23.67
N VAL A 278 -12.91 -6.34 -22.42
CA VAL A 278 -13.68 -5.12 -22.13
C VAL A 278 -12.85 -3.88 -22.50
N PHE A 279 -11.59 -3.82 -22.07
CA PHE A 279 -10.70 -2.70 -22.40
C PHE A 279 -10.40 -2.62 -23.91
N GLN A 280 -10.28 -3.75 -24.60
CA GLN A 280 -10.07 -3.77 -26.05
C GLN A 280 -11.30 -3.28 -26.81
N LYS A 281 -12.51 -3.74 -26.42
CA LYS A 281 -13.76 -3.41 -27.11
C LYS A 281 -14.23 -1.98 -26.82
N HIS A 282 -14.07 -1.51 -25.57
CA HIS A 282 -14.61 -0.22 -25.10
C HIS A 282 -13.55 0.84 -24.81
N GLY A 283 -12.30 0.60 -25.19
CA GLY A 283 -11.14 1.41 -24.80
C GLY A 283 -11.32 2.91 -25.03
N ALA A 284 -11.80 3.32 -26.21
CA ALA A 284 -12.02 4.74 -26.52
C ALA A 284 -13.02 5.41 -25.56
N THR A 285 -14.13 4.72 -25.23
CA THR A 285 -15.14 5.21 -24.28
C THR A 285 -14.57 5.26 -22.86
N LEU A 286 -13.88 4.21 -22.42
CA LEU A 286 -13.28 4.16 -21.09
C LEU A 286 -12.19 5.23 -20.90
N THR A 287 -11.37 5.48 -21.93
CA THR A 287 -10.39 6.57 -21.94
C THR A 287 -11.06 7.94 -21.88
N ARG A 288 -12.14 8.17 -22.64
CA ARG A 288 -12.90 9.43 -22.61
C ARG A 288 -13.50 9.70 -21.23
N LEU A 289 -13.98 8.67 -20.55
CA LEU A 289 -14.47 8.76 -19.18
C LEU A 289 -13.36 8.90 -18.13
N GLY A 290 -12.10 8.77 -18.54
CA GLY A 290 -10.95 8.82 -17.67
C GLY A 290 -10.86 7.64 -16.70
N VAL A 291 -11.41 6.47 -17.06
CA VAL A 291 -11.33 5.25 -16.23
C VAL A 291 -9.88 4.90 -15.95
N ASN A 292 -9.56 4.70 -14.67
CA ASN A 292 -8.21 4.37 -14.23
C ASN A 292 -8.18 2.96 -13.61
N PRO A 293 -7.61 1.96 -14.30
CA PRO A 293 -7.57 0.58 -13.79
C PRO A 293 -6.77 0.45 -12.48
N ASN A 294 -5.85 1.39 -12.17
CA ASN A 294 -5.10 1.40 -10.92
C ASN A 294 -6.00 1.62 -9.69
N ASN A 295 -7.19 2.20 -9.90
CA ASN A 295 -8.22 2.37 -8.87
C ASN A 295 -9.18 1.16 -8.79
N GLY A 296 -9.09 0.21 -9.71
CA GLY A 296 -9.91 -0.99 -9.76
C GLY A 296 -11.19 -0.90 -10.58
N VAL A 297 -11.90 -2.03 -10.65
CA VAL A 297 -13.16 -2.16 -11.40
C VAL A 297 -14.25 -1.24 -10.84
N GLY A 298 -14.20 -0.91 -9.54
CA GLY A 298 -15.12 0.06 -8.95
C GLY A 298 -15.04 1.45 -9.60
N ASP A 299 -13.85 1.90 -10.01
CA ASP A 299 -13.68 3.17 -10.74
C ASP A 299 -14.32 3.12 -12.13
N MET A 300 -14.16 1.99 -12.83
CA MET A 300 -14.81 1.74 -14.11
C MET A 300 -16.34 1.76 -13.96
N LEU A 301 -16.88 1.01 -13.00
CA LEU A 301 -18.32 0.93 -12.73
C LEU A 301 -18.90 2.30 -12.38
N ALA A 302 -18.24 3.08 -11.52
CA ALA A 302 -18.71 4.41 -11.15
C ALA A 302 -18.74 5.40 -12.34
N LYS A 303 -17.76 5.32 -13.25
CA LYS A 303 -17.67 6.23 -14.40
C LYS A 303 -18.64 5.92 -15.52
N ILE A 304 -18.94 4.64 -15.77
CA ILE A 304 -19.91 4.24 -16.80
C ILE A 304 -21.36 4.61 -16.42
N GLU A 305 -21.65 4.92 -15.16
CA GLU A 305 -22.95 5.46 -14.72
C GLU A 305 -23.32 6.78 -15.42
N THR A 306 -22.34 7.50 -15.97
CA THR A 306 -22.56 8.76 -16.70
C THR A 306 -22.93 8.55 -18.19
N LEU A 307 -22.89 7.31 -18.69
CA LEU A 307 -23.19 6.98 -20.08
C LEU A 307 -24.69 6.82 -20.34
N PRO A 308 -25.13 6.95 -21.61
CA PRO A 308 -26.46 6.51 -22.02
C PRO A 308 -26.69 5.02 -21.71
N ASP A 309 -27.93 4.66 -21.36
CA ASP A 309 -28.30 3.31 -20.90
C ASP A 309 -27.83 2.19 -21.84
N ALA A 310 -27.92 2.39 -23.16
CA ALA A 310 -27.51 1.39 -24.14
C ALA A 310 -25.99 1.11 -24.11
N GLU A 311 -25.17 2.17 -24.03
CA GLU A 311 -23.71 2.03 -23.94
C GLU A 311 -23.30 1.40 -22.60
N LYS A 312 -23.91 1.88 -21.50
CA LYS A 312 -23.71 1.33 -20.16
C LYS A 312 -24.05 -0.17 -20.13
N ALA A 313 -25.22 -0.55 -20.64
CA ALA A 313 -25.68 -1.94 -20.66
C ALA A 313 -24.75 -2.83 -21.49
N ALA A 314 -24.22 -2.34 -22.62
CA ALA A 314 -23.25 -3.09 -23.42
C ALA A 314 -21.94 -3.36 -22.65
N ILE A 315 -21.40 -2.36 -21.95
CA ILE A 315 -20.19 -2.53 -21.14
C ILE A 315 -20.43 -3.50 -19.98
N LEU A 316 -21.57 -3.36 -19.26
CA LEU A 316 -21.93 -4.26 -18.16
C LEU A 316 -22.09 -5.70 -18.63
N ALA A 317 -22.69 -5.93 -19.81
CA ALA A 317 -22.83 -7.26 -20.38
C ALA A 317 -21.46 -7.89 -20.70
N ASP A 318 -20.50 -7.13 -21.23
CA ASP A 318 -19.15 -7.65 -21.51
C ASP A 318 -18.34 -7.90 -20.22
N ILE A 319 -18.57 -7.13 -19.16
CA ILE A 319 -18.01 -7.39 -17.82
C ILE A 319 -18.57 -8.72 -17.27
N ASP A 320 -19.88 -8.93 -17.31
CA ASP A 320 -20.53 -10.18 -16.88
C ASP A 320 -20.06 -11.39 -17.72
N ALA A 321 -19.92 -11.21 -19.03
CA ALA A 321 -19.35 -12.22 -19.91
C ALA A 321 -17.90 -12.57 -19.52
N THR A 322 -17.10 -11.57 -19.12
CA THR A 322 -15.74 -11.79 -18.62
C THR A 322 -15.75 -12.65 -17.35
N TYR A 323 -16.60 -12.34 -16.38
CA TYR A 323 -16.72 -13.14 -15.15
C TYR A 323 -17.12 -14.60 -15.41
N LYS A 324 -18.00 -14.83 -16.40
CA LYS A 324 -18.40 -16.19 -16.80
C LYS A 324 -17.29 -16.94 -17.54
N ALA A 325 -16.45 -16.22 -18.30
CA ALA A 325 -15.40 -16.80 -19.11
C ALA A 325 -14.08 -17.04 -18.36
N ARG A 326 -13.84 -16.35 -17.24
CA ARG A 326 -12.57 -16.33 -16.49
C ARG A 326 -12.69 -17.09 -15.16
N PRO A 327 -11.58 -17.36 -14.42
CA PRO A 327 -11.72 -17.97 -13.10
C PRO A 327 -12.55 -17.07 -12.18
N ALA A 328 -13.23 -17.69 -11.22
CA ALA A 328 -13.89 -16.93 -10.16
C ALA A 328 -12.83 -16.14 -9.36
N LEU A 329 -13.17 -14.89 -9.02
CA LEU A 329 -12.33 -14.06 -8.16
C LEU A 329 -12.63 -14.32 -6.69
N ALA A 330 -11.63 -14.15 -5.84
CA ALA A 330 -11.89 -13.96 -4.42
C ALA A 330 -12.76 -12.71 -4.19
N MET A 331 -13.62 -12.78 -3.19
CA MET A 331 -14.61 -11.75 -2.85
C MET A 331 -14.21 -11.04 -1.56
N VAL A 332 -14.32 -9.71 -1.58
CA VAL A 332 -14.30 -8.87 -0.37
C VAL A 332 -15.68 -8.90 0.28
N ASN A 333 -16.74 -8.87 -0.55
CA ASN A 333 -18.13 -9.02 -0.11
C ASN A 333 -18.94 -9.70 -1.22
N SER A 334 -19.28 -10.98 -1.05
CA SER A 334 -20.03 -11.76 -2.04
C SER A 334 -21.46 -11.25 -2.25
N ASP A 335 -22.16 -10.87 -1.18
CA ASP A 335 -23.56 -10.41 -1.24
C ASP A 335 -23.73 -9.11 -2.05
N ARG A 336 -22.67 -8.29 -2.08
CA ARG A 336 -22.62 -7.03 -2.82
C ARG A 336 -21.87 -7.12 -4.14
N GLY A 337 -21.38 -8.31 -4.52
CA GLY A 337 -20.58 -8.51 -5.72
C GLY A 337 -19.21 -7.83 -5.70
N ILE A 338 -18.69 -7.45 -4.52
CA ILE A 338 -17.39 -6.76 -4.40
C ILE A 338 -16.27 -7.79 -4.44
N THR A 339 -15.56 -7.83 -5.56
CA THR A 339 -14.43 -8.73 -5.82
C THR A 339 -13.11 -8.17 -5.30
N ASN A 340 -12.09 -9.01 -5.20
CA ASN A 340 -10.70 -8.62 -4.93
C ASN A 340 -10.13 -7.58 -5.93
N LEU A 341 -10.65 -7.50 -7.15
CA LEU A 341 -10.29 -6.48 -8.15
C LEU A 341 -11.12 -5.18 -8.12
N HIS A 342 -12.03 -5.00 -7.15
CA HIS A 342 -12.89 -3.81 -7.09
C HIS A 342 -12.14 -2.55 -6.69
N VAL A 343 -11.35 -2.60 -5.61
CA VAL A 343 -10.59 -1.48 -5.07
C VAL A 343 -9.20 -1.97 -4.63
N SER A 344 -8.15 -1.27 -5.05
CA SER A 344 -6.75 -1.69 -4.81
C SER A 344 -6.36 -1.75 -3.32
N SER A 345 -7.11 -1.07 -2.45
CA SER A 345 -6.86 -1.04 -1.00
C SER A 345 -7.61 -2.08 -0.18
N ASP A 346 -8.54 -2.83 -0.76
CA ASP A 346 -9.42 -3.73 0.03
C ASP A 346 -8.70 -4.99 0.50
N THR A 347 -7.81 -5.54 -0.34
CA THR A 347 -7.04 -6.75 -0.02
C THR A 347 -5.57 -6.42 0.17
N ILE A 348 -5.16 -6.24 1.42
CA ILE A 348 -3.79 -5.85 1.79
C ILE A 348 -2.99 -7.08 2.18
N ILE A 349 -1.86 -7.34 1.51
CA ILE A 349 -1.08 -8.57 1.60
C ILE A 349 -0.75 -9.03 3.03
N ASP A 350 -0.34 -8.12 3.91
CA ASP A 350 0.09 -8.44 5.28
C ASP A 350 -1.07 -8.80 6.22
N ALA A 351 -2.31 -8.48 5.85
CA ALA A 351 -3.52 -8.90 6.56
C ALA A 351 -4.22 -10.09 5.87
N SER A 352 -4.32 -10.02 4.54
CA SER A 352 -5.06 -10.99 3.73
C SER A 352 -4.38 -12.35 3.65
N MET A 353 -3.05 -12.41 3.52
CA MET A 353 -2.34 -13.70 3.45
C MET A 353 -2.43 -14.47 4.77
N PRO A 354 -2.17 -13.88 5.96
CA PRO A 354 -2.39 -14.58 7.23
C PRO A 354 -3.86 -15.01 7.45
N ALA A 355 -4.83 -14.19 7.03
CA ALA A 355 -6.24 -14.54 7.13
C ALA A 355 -6.59 -15.76 6.26
N MET A 356 -6.15 -15.77 4.99
CA MET A 356 -6.32 -16.90 4.08
C MET A 356 -5.65 -18.17 4.63
N ILE A 357 -4.41 -18.06 5.12
CA ILE A 357 -3.67 -19.20 5.68
C ILE A 357 -4.40 -19.77 6.91
N ARG A 358 -4.90 -18.91 7.80
CA ARG A 358 -5.65 -19.31 8.99
C ARG A 358 -6.95 -20.02 8.65
N GLU A 359 -7.65 -19.57 7.61
CA GLU A 359 -8.93 -20.13 7.14
C GLU A 359 -8.71 -21.29 6.16
N SER A 360 -7.90 -22.28 6.53
CA SER A 360 -7.65 -23.48 5.72
C SER A 360 -6.99 -23.23 4.35
N GLY A 361 -6.32 -22.10 4.17
CA GLY A 361 -5.78 -21.69 2.86
C GLY A 361 -6.85 -21.20 1.89
N LYS A 362 -8.00 -20.72 2.39
CA LYS A 362 -9.18 -20.41 1.55
C LYS A 362 -9.56 -18.94 1.59
N MET A 363 -10.26 -18.52 0.54
CA MET A 363 -10.91 -17.21 0.46
C MET A 363 -12.37 -17.36 0.05
N TRP A 364 -13.17 -16.33 0.29
CA TRP A 364 -14.59 -16.32 -0.06
C TRP A 364 -14.78 -16.19 -1.58
N GLY A 365 -15.59 -17.06 -2.18
CA GLY A 365 -15.96 -17.01 -3.58
C GLY A 365 -17.30 -16.30 -3.82
N PRO A 366 -17.73 -16.18 -5.09
CA PRO A 366 -18.99 -15.51 -5.47
C PRO A 366 -20.24 -16.15 -4.86
N ASP A 367 -20.18 -17.43 -4.50
CA ASP A 367 -21.26 -18.18 -3.86
C ASP A 367 -21.35 -17.98 -2.33
N GLY A 368 -20.51 -17.10 -1.77
CA GLY A 368 -20.45 -16.85 -0.33
C GLY A 368 -19.89 -18.03 0.45
N LYS A 369 -19.01 -18.84 -0.14
CA LYS A 369 -18.33 -19.97 0.53
C LYS A 369 -16.81 -19.88 0.39
N LEU A 370 -16.09 -20.61 1.25
CA LEU A 370 -14.64 -20.71 1.23
C LEU A 370 -14.16 -21.71 0.17
N HIS A 371 -13.24 -21.29 -0.69
CA HIS A 371 -12.61 -22.11 -1.73
C HIS A 371 -11.10 -21.98 -1.69
N ASP A 372 -10.40 -22.99 -2.21
CA ASP A 372 -8.95 -22.88 -2.46
C ASP A 372 -8.67 -21.73 -3.44
N THR A 373 -7.50 -21.11 -3.34
CA THR A 373 -7.15 -19.92 -4.12
C THR A 373 -5.70 -19.94 -4.61
N LEU A 374 -5.50 -19.44 -5.83
CA LEU A 374 -4.21 -19.04 -6.37
C LEU A 374 -3.97 -17.59 -5.95
N ALA A 375 -3.08 -17.39 -4.98
CA ALA A 375 -2.75 -16.10 -4.41
C ALA A 375 -1.59 -15.45 -5.16
N VAL A 376 -1.91 -14.51 -6.05
CA VAL A 376 -0.94 -13.76 -6.85
C VAL A 376 -0.24 -12.70 -6.00
N ILE A 377 1.07 -12.87 -5.85
CA ILE A 377 2.02 -11.89 -5.30
C ILE A 377 3.13 -11.76 -6.35
N PRO A 378 3.06 -10.77 -7.28
CA PRO A 378 3.93 -10.79 -8.45
C PRO A 378 5.42 -10.84 -8.16
N ASP A 379 5.90 -10.08 -7.18
CA ASP A 379 7.32 -9.97 -6.87
C ASP A 379 7.81 -11.04 -5.88
N ARG A 380 9.00 -11.62 -6.16
CA ARG A 380 9.59 -12.71 -5.38
C ARG A 380 10.23 -12.33 -4.05
N CYS A 381 10.43 -11.05 -3.74
CA CYS A 381 11.11 -10.64 -2.50
C CYS A 381 10.47 -11.28 -1.27
N TYR A 382 9.13 -11.25 -1.20
CA TYR A 382 8.38 -11.74 -0.03
C TYR A 382 7.39 -12.87 -0.33
N ALA A 383 7.05 -13.11 -1.60
CA ALA A 383 6.04 -14.12 -1.97
C ALA A 383 6.39 -15.54 -1.48
N ARG A 384 7.67 -15.91 -1.58
CA ARG A 384 8.17 -17.25 -1.20
C ARG A 384 7.94 -17.58 0.27
N LEU A 385 7.95 -16.57 1.15
CA LEU A 385 7.72 -16.77 2.59
C LEU A 385 6.31 -17.33 2.85
N PHE A 386 5.30 -16.79 2.17
CA PHE A 386 3.93 -17.27 2.30
C PHE A 386 3.75 -18.66 1.69
N GLN A 387 4.40 -18.94 0.55
CA GLN A 387 4.38 -20.27 -0.05
C GLN A 387 4.93 -21.33 0.91
N THR A 388 6.04 -21.05 1.59
CA THR A 388 6.61 -21.97 2.59
C THR A 388 5.63 -22.26 3.73
N VAL A 389 4.90 -21.25 4.23
CA VAL A 389 3.90 -21.47 5.29
C VAL A 389 2.70 -22.29 4.79
N ILE A 390 2.27 -22.08 3.55
CA ILE A 390 1.22 -22.89 2.91
C ILE A 390 1.66 -24.35 2.79
N GLU A 391 2.88 -24.60 2.32
CA GLU A 391 3.45 -25.95 2.20
C GLU A 391 3.58 -26.65 3.55
N ASP A 392 4.04 -25.93 4.58
CA ASP A 392 4.10 -26.43 5.94
C ASP A 392 2.70 -26.84 6.44
N CYS A 393 1.70 -25.96 6.27
CA CYS A 393 0.33 -26.27 6.71
C CYS A 393 -0.29 -27.44 5.94
N LYS A 394 0.01 -27.60 4.64
CA LYS A 394 -0.40 -28.79 3.88
C LYS A 394 0.27 -30.05 4.43
N GLY A 395 1.57 -30.01 4.70
CA GLY A 395 2.34 -31.16 5.19
C GLY A 395 1.99 -31.58 6.61
N ASN A 396 1.85 -30.60 7.51
CA ASN A 396 1.79 -30.77 8.96
C ASN A 396 0.43 -30.44 9.58
N GLY A 397 -0.51 -29.92 8.80
CA GLY A 397 -1.80 -29.44 9.30
C GLY A 397 -1.74 -28.01 9.83
N ALA A 398 -2.86 -27.52 10.37
CA ALA A 398 -2.94 -26.17 10.93
C ALA A 398 -2.07 -26.02 12.19
N PHE A 399 -1.54 -24.81 12.43
CA PHE A 399 -0.87 -24.50 13.70
C PHE A 399 -1.82 -24.69 14.90
N ASP A 400 -1.27 -25.16 16.03
CA ASP A 400 -1.97 -25.28 17.29
C ASP A 400 -1.62 -24.12 18.25
N PRO A 401 -2.54 -23.16 18.49
CA PRO A 401 -2.30 -22.03 19.40
C PRO A 401 -1.96 -22.42 20.83
N LYS A 402 -2.39 -23.61 21.28
CA LYS A 402 -2.17 -24.13 22.64
C LYS A 402 -0.71 -24.48 22.89
N THR A 403 -0.03 -25.02 21.87
CA THR A 403 1.31 -25.60 22.00
C THR A 403 2.37 -24.82 21.22
N MET A 404 2.01 -24.10 20.15
CA MET A 404 2.97 -23.39 19.32
C MET A 404 3.81 -22.38 20.12
N GLY A 405 5.05 -22.19 19.68
CA GLY A 405 5.96 -21.18 20.21
C GLY A 405 5.53 -19.74 19.92
N THR A 406 6.50 -18.83 19.88
CA THR A 406 6.31 -17.44 19.48
C THR A 406 7.47 -17.00 18.60
N VAL A 407 7.19 -16.17 17.59
CA VAL A 407 8.18 -15.56 16.72
C VAL A 407 8.09 -14.05 16.89
N PRO A 408 8.92 -13.45 17.76
CA PRO A 408 9.09 -11.99 17.85
C PRO A 408 9.71 -11.42 16.57
N ASN A 409 9.61 -10.11 16.39
CA ASN A 409 10.21 -9.41 15.25
C ASN A 409 11.01 -8.19 15.73
N VAL A 410 12.31 -8.18 15.41
CA VAL A 410 13.15 -6.97 15.41
C VAL A 410 13.22 -6.48 13.98
N GLY A 411 12.61 -5.33 13.69
CA GLY A 411 12.45 -4.83 12.32
C GLY A 411 13.20 -3.54 12.08
N LEU A 412 14.01 -3.52 11.03
CA LEU A 412 14.62 -2.31 10.47
C LEU A 412 13.52 -1.43 9.87
N MET A 413 13.40 -0.20 10.34
CA MET A 413 12.39 0.74 9.82
C MET A 413 12.73 2.21 10.05
N ALA A 414 13.73 2.50 10.90
CA ALA A 414 14.10 3.87 11.23
C ALA A 414 14.44 4.67 9.98
N GLN A 415 14.05 5.94 9.98
CA GLN A 415 14.36 6.89 8.90
C GLN A 415 13.91 6.43 7.51
N GLN A 416 12.75 5.76 7.44
CA GLN A 416 12.12 5.32 6.18
C GLN A 416 12.97 4.30 5.41
N ALA A 417 13.59 3.36 6.13
CA ALA A 417 14.43 2.33 5.55
C ALA A 417 13.74 1.55 4.41
N GLU A 418 14.53 1.23 3.38
CA GLU A 418 14.17 0.33 2.28
C GLU A 418 12.95 0.85 1.48
N GLU A 419 11.98 -0.01 1.15
CA GLU A 419 10.84 0.34 0.32
C GLU A 419 9.95 1.45 0.91
N TYR A 420 9.92 1.62 2.23
CA TYR A 420 9.09 2.67 2.87
C TYR A 420 9.55 4.08 2.48
N GLY A 421 10.81 4.25 2.13
CA GLY A 421 11.38 5.51 1.63
C GLY A 421 11.38 5.63 0.11
N SER A 422 10.93 4.63 -0.64
CA SER A 422 11.12 4.55 -2.11
C SER A 422 10.13 5.37 -2.94
N HIS A 423 9.05 5.87 -2.34
CA HIS A 423 7.90 6.40 -3.08
C HIS A 423 8.24 7.58 -3.99
N ASP A 424 9.12 8.48 -3.54
CA ASP A 424 9.55 9.65 -4.31
C ASP A 424 10.69 9.33 -5.30
N LYS A 425 11.07 8.06 -5.37
CA LYS A 425 12.10 7.46 -6.24
C LYS A 425 11.54 6.29 -7.06
N THR A 426 10.22 6.19 -7.17
CA THR A 426 9.53 5.17 -7.97
C THR A 426 8.87 5.83 -9.17
N PHE A 427 9.10 5.30 -10.37
CA PHE A 427 8.65 5.90 -11.62
C PHE A 427 8.11 4.83 -12.58
N GLU A 428 7.00 5.14 -13.23
CA GLU A 428 6.56 4.43 -14.45
C GLU A 428 7.28 5.07 -15.64
N LEU A 429 8.00 4.28 -16.43
CA LEU A 429 8.93 4.83 -17.42
C LEU A 429 8.20 5.23 -18.72
N PRO A 430 8.43 6.45 -19.24
CA PRO A 430 7.74 6.92 -20.43
C PRO A 430 8.29 6.34 -21.75
N ALA A 431 9.52 5.80 -21.73
CA ALA A 431 10.22 5.36 -22.92
C ALA A 431 11.24 4.26 -22.57
N ASP A 432 11.64 3.50 -23.60
CA ASP A 432 12.74 2.54 -23.51
C ASP A 432 14.08 3.26 -23.32
N GLY A 433 14.99 2.65 -22.55
CA GLY A 433 16.32 3.18 -22.34
C GLY A 433 17.05 2.55 -21.16
N GLU A 434 17.82 3.37 -20.46
CA GLU A 434 18.51 3.02 -19.24
C GLU A 434 18.24 4.07 -18.16
N VAL A 435 17.75 3.64 -16.99
CA VAL A 435 17.70 4.50 -15.81
C VAL A 435 19.05 4.45 -15.11
N ARG A 436 19.61 5.61 -14.80
CA ARG A 436 20.89 5.77 -14.11
C ARG A 436 20.70 6.56 -12.82
N VAL A 437 21.38 6.13 -11.77
CA VAL A 437 21.58 6.88 -10.53
C VAL A 437 22.99 7.45 -10.59
N VAL A 438 23.11 8.77 -10.70
CA VAL A 438 24.37 9.46 -11.02
C VAL A 438 24.74 10.41 -9.89
N ALA A 439 25.95 10.28 -9.35
CA ALA A 439 26.50 11.18 -8.33
C ALA A 439 26.80 12.59 -8.89
N GLU A 440 27.05 13.56 -8.01
CA GLU A 440 27.36 14.95 -8.40
C GLU A 440 28.60 15.08 -9.30
N ASP A 441 29.58 14.18 -9.16
CA ASP A 441 30.81 14.16 -9.98
C ASP A 441 30.63 13.48 -11.36
N GLY A 442 29.41 13.01 -11.67
CA GLY A 442 29.09 12.31 -12.91
C GLY A 442 29.28 10.79 -12.85
N THR A 443 29.73 10.23 -11.72
CA THR A 443 29.87 8.78 -11.54
C THR A 443 28.49 8.11 -11.54
N VAL A 444 28.30 7.10 -12.40
CA VAL A 444 27.10 6.25 -12.36
C VAL A 444 27.24 5.27 -11.20
N LEU A 445 26.38 5.42 -10.19
CA LEU A 445 26.37 4.57 -9.00
C LEU A 445 25.63 3.26 -9.25
N LEU A 446 24.47 3.33 -9.90
CA LEU A 446 23.62 2.18 -10.26
C LEU A 446 22.97 2.44 -11.63
N SER A 447 22.74 1.39 -12.42
CA SER A 447 21.95 1.49 -13.65
C SER A 447 21.10 0.26 -13.95
N ARG A 448 20.00 0.50 -14.68
CA ARG A 448 19.11 -0.55 -15.17
C ARG A 448 18.56 -0.29 -16.56
N PRO A 449 18.59 -1.28 -17.47
CA PRO A 449 17.82 -1.20 -18.70
C PRO A 449 16.32 -1.23 -18.37
N VAL A 450 15.54 -0.46 -19.11
CA VAL A 450 14.09 -0.32 -18.94
C VAL A 450 13.38 -0.27 -20.28
N GLU A 451 12.12 -0.70 -20.28
CA GLU A 451 11.18 -0.50 -21.38
C GLU A 451 10.07 0.48 -20.97
N ALA A 452 9.37 1.05 -21.96
CA ALA A 452 8.23 1.91 -21.70
C ALA A 452 7.12 1.19 -20.91
N GLY A 453 6.68 1.81 -19.82
CA GLY A 453 5.68 1.31 -18.88
C GLY A 453 6.24 0.38 -17.81
N ASP A 454 7.55 0.07 -17.82
CA ASP A 454 8.18 -0.59 -16.67
C ASP A 454 8.07 0.29 -15.43
N ILE A 455 8.26 -0.31 -14.25
CA ILE A 455 8.29 0.43 -12.98
C ILE A 455 9.69 0.31 -12.41
N PHE A 456 10.42 1.43 -12.38
CA PHE A 456 11.70 1.53 -11.69
C PHE A 456 11.49 2.00 -10.26
N ARG A 457 12.28 1.48 -9.32
CA ARG A 457 12.37 2.00 -7.95
C ARG A 457 13.83 2.06 -7.49
N MET A 458 14.11 3.03 -6.63
CA MET A 458 15.35 3.10 -5.86
C MET A 458 15.01 3.21 -4.37
N CYS A 459 15.67 2.40 -3.53
CA CYS A 459 15.53 2.43 -2.08
C CYS A 459 16.83 2.92 -1.41
N GLN A 460 16.70 3.25 -0.12
CA GLN A 460 17.77 3.81 0.71
C GLN A 460 17.68 3.18 2.10
N VAL A 461 18.82 2.79 2.66
CA VAL A 461 18.94 2.47 4.09
C VAL A 461 20.26 3.00 4.62
N LYS A 462 20.16 3.82 5.66
CA LYS A 462 21.31 4.52 6.26
C LYS A 462 22.03 3.60 7.23
N ASP A 463 23.31 3.89 7.46
CA ASP A 463 24.20 3.11 8.32
C ASP A 463 23.80 3.08 9.80
N ALA A 464 23.28 4.20 10.32
CA ALA A 464 22.95 4.32 11.74
C ALA A 464 21.68 3.55 12.18
N PRO A 465 20.56 3.60 11.44
CA PRO A 465 19.43 2.66 11.58
C PRO A 465 19.84 1.19 11.53
#